data_AF-A0A8S3XJH3-F1
#
_entry.id   AF-A0A8S3XJH3-F1
#
_cell.length_a   1.000
_cell.length_b   1.000
_cell.length_c   1.000
_cell.angle_alpha   90.00
_cell.angle_beta   90.00
_cell.angle_gamma   90.00
#
_symmetry.space_group_name_H-M   'P 1'
#
loop_
_entity.id
_entity.type
_entity.pdbx_description
1 polymer ?
#
loop_
_entity_poly.entity_id
_entity_poly.type
_entity_poly.pdbx_seq_one_letter_code
_entity_poly.pdbx_strand_id
1 'polypeptide(L)'
;MLVTYLEADFPRCQSLYAKATGHSSAIPAWRRRIEERIAKARALIGRLICFRSGNNRPTIVRTDSMAFAGTNVSLSQPDITQKLTERIDDLKQRIAAWGKRIRRYTERSTRFNQNRLFQSDQKRLYESLERPMVSGTGPAPNQADTVAFWRGLWSEPVNHSEGP
;
A
#
# COMPACT_ATOMS: atom_id res chain seq x y z
N MET A 1 9.68 -29.34 -6.66
CA MET A 1 9.02 -28.49 -5.64
C MET A 1 10.10 -27.76 -4.87
N LEU A 2 10.47 -26.57 -5.33
CA LEU A 2 11.45 -25.73 -4.65
C LEU A 2 10.77 -24.42 -4.25
N VAL A 3 10.82 -24.17 -2.94
CA VAL A 3 10.37 -22.97 -2.25
C VAL A 3 11.31 -21.82 -2.62
N THR A 4 10.82 -20.82 -3.36
CA THR A 4 11.53 -19.56 -3.58
C THR A 4 10.54 -18.41 -3.76
N TYR A 5 10.06 -17.80 -2.67
CA TYR A 5 9.48 -16.44 -2.69
C TYR A 5 9.60 -15.80 -1.30
N LEU A 6 10.84 -15.64 -0.82
CA LEU A 6 11.19 -14.77 0.30
C LEU A 6 12.48 -14.05 -0.03
N GLU A 7 12.44 -13.14 -1.00
CA GLU A 7 13.42 -12.05 -1.18
C GLU A 7 12.88 -11.15 -2.30
N ALA A 8 12.08 -10.16 -1.90
CA ALA A 8 11.85 -8.99 -2.73
C ALA A 8 12.34 -7.81 -1.91
N ASP A 9 13.51 -7.34 -2.29
CA ASP A 9 14.20 -6.16 -1.79
C ASP A 9 13.24 -4.99 -1.60
N PHE A 10 13.13 -4.54 -0.35
CA PHE A 10 12.52 -3.26 -0.03
C PHE A 10 13.51 -2.16 -0.46
N PRO A 11 13.17 -1.28 -1.42
CA PRO A 11 14.10 -0.24 -1.84
C PRO A 11 14.38 0.72 -0.67
N ARG A 12 15.67 0.81 -0.35
CA ARG A 12 16.29 1.77 0.57
C ARG A 12 15.91 3.20 0.15
N CYS A 13 14.97 3.81 0.86
CA CYS A 13 14.60 5.21 0.63
C CYS A 13 15.80 6.12 0.97
N GLN A 14 16.57 6.51 -0.04
CA GLN A 14 17.44 7.68 0.07
C GLN A 14 16.56 8.93 0.19
N SER A 15 16.80 9.70 1.24
CA SER A 15 16.05 10.90 1.55
C SER A 15 16.42 12.03 0.61
N LEU A 16 15.44 12.59 -0.08
CA LEU A 16 15.55 13.94 -0.63
C LEU A 16 14.71 14.87 0.24
N TYR A 17 15.39 15.50 1.20
CA TYR A 17 14.85 16.55 2.05
C TYR A 17 14.73 17.85 1.24
N ALA A 18 13.54 18.15 0.74
CA ALA A 18 13.15 19.52 0.44
C ALA A 18 12.56 20.14 1.70
N LYS A 19 13.16 21.22 2.20
CA LYS A 19 12.64 21.99 3.35
C LYS A 19 11.33 22.67 2.92
N ALA A 20 10.21 22.24 3.48
CA ALA A 20 8.91 22.85 3.26
C ALA A 20 8.64 23.93 4.32
N THR A 21 8.63 25.20 3.90
CA THR A 21 7.99 26.30 4.63
C THR A 21 6.60 26.54 4.02
N GLY A 22 5.55 26.54 4.85
CA GLY A 22 4.20 26.95 4.46
C GLY A 22 3.11 25.90 4.66
N HIS A 23 2.20 26.18 5.61
CA HIS A 23 0.89 25.58 5.89
C HIS A 23 0.76 24.03 5.89
N SER A 24 0.37 23.46 7.04
CA SER A 24 0.10 22.02 7.24
C SER A 24 -1.14 21.53 6.47
N SER A 25 -1.12 21.56 5.13
CA SER A 25 -2.27 21.24 4.26
C SER A 25 -2.10 19.99 3.40
N ALA A 26 -0.93 19.36 3.35
CA ALA A 26 -0.69 18.24 2.41
C ALA A 26 -1.39 16.92 2.80
N ILE A 27 -1.53 16.64 4.11
CA ILE A 27 -2.07 15.36 4.60
C ILE A 27 -3.16 15.61 5.65
N PRO A 28 -4.40 15.15 5.40
CA PRO A 28 -5.48 15.26 6.37
C PRO A 28 -5.12 14.65 7.73
N ALA A 29 -5.52 15.28 8.83
CA ALA A 29 -5.20 14.84 10.17
C ALA A 29 -5.68 13.40 10.48
N TRP A 30 -6.76 12.93 9.85
CA TRP A 30 -7.20 11.54 10.00
C TRP A 30 -6.22 10.54 9.37
N ARG A 31 -5.60 10.90 8.24
CA ARG A 31 -4.67 10.02 7.52
C ARG A 31 -3.37 9.87 8.31
N ARG A 32 -2.84 11.00 8.77
CA ARG A 32 -1.66 11.05 9.64
C ARG A 32 -1.82 10.18 10.89
N ARG A 33 -2.96 10.28 11.58
CA ARG A 33 -3.26 9.46 12.77
C ARG A 33 -3.27 7.95 12.49
N ILE A 34 -3.75 7.53 11.31
CA ILE A 34 -3.73 6.12 10.92
C ILE A 34 -2.32 5.68 10.55
N GLU A 35 -1.57 6.50 9.83
CA GLU A 35 -0.17 6.24 9.47
C GLU A 35 0.73 6.12 10.72
N GLU A 36 0.54 6.99 11.72
CA GLU A 36 1.22 6.89 13.01
C GLU A 36 0.89 5.58 13.75
N ARG A 37 -0.38 5.13 13.72
CA ARG A 37 -0.77 3.84 14.29
C ARG A 37 -0.09 2.67 13.58
N ILE A 38 -0.03 2.71 12.25
CA ILE A 38 0.70 1.71 11.44
C ILE A 38 2.18 1.72 11.80
N ALA A 39 2.82 2.89 11.90
CA ALA A 39 4.23 3.02 12.26
C ALA A 39 4.52 2.45 13.65
N LYS A 40 3.71 2.79 14.65
CA LYS A 40 3.82 2.25 16.02
C LYS A 40 3.66 0.72 16.04
N ALA A 41 2.71 0.17 15.28
CA ALA A 41 2.50 -1.27 15.19
C ALA A 41 3.68 -1.98 14.50
N ARG A 42 4.24 -1.41 13.42
CA ARG A 42 5.45 -1.95 12.77
C ARG A 42 6.65 -1.97 13.70
N ALA A 43 6.87 -0.88 14.44
CA ALA A 43 7.95 -0.81 15.42
C ALA A 43 7.77 -1.87 16.53
N LEU A 44 6.53 -2.11 16.96
CA LEU A 44 6.23 -3.15 17.93
C LEU A 44 6.47 -4.56 17.38
N ILE A 45 6.03 -4.84 16.15
CA ILE A 45 6.32 -6.13 15.47
C ILE A 45 7.84 -6.37 15.41
N GLY A 46 8.62 -5.37 15.01
CA GLY A 46 10.09 -5.49 14.96
C GLY A 46 10.70 -5.87 16.31
N ARG A 47 10.25 -5.23 17.40
CA ARG A 47 10.70 -5.55 18.76
C ARG A 47 10.32 -6.99 19.17
N LEU A 48 9.07 -7.39 18.97
CA LEU A 48 8.60 -8.73 19.31
C LEU A 48 9.35 -9.82 18.52
N ILE A 49 9.70 -9.57 17.26
CA ILE A 49 10.56 -10.46 16.47
C ILE A 49 11.96 -10.55 17.08
N CYS A 50 12.58 -9.42 17.43
CA CYS A 50 13.91 -9.42 18.07
C CYS A 50 13.91 -10.16 19.42
N PHE A 51 12.87 -9.99 20.24
CA PHE A 51 12.70 -10.71 21.49
C PHE A 51 12.57 -12.21 21.26
N ARG A 52 11.73 -12.62 20.28
CA ARG A 52 11.57 -14.03 19.88
C ARG A 52 12.89 -14.65 19.39
N SER A 53 13.76 -13.86 18.76
CA SER A 53 15.09 -14.29 18.33
C SER A 53 16.12 -14.43 19.47
N GLY A 54 15.73 -14.23 20.74
CA GLY A 54 16.59 -14.42 21.91
C GLY A 54 17.26 -13.15 22.45
N ASN A 55 16.88 -11.97 21.95
CA ASN A 55 17.41 -10.70 22.46
C ASN A 55 16.70 -10.26 23.75
N ASN A 56 17.25 -10.66 24.89
CA ASN A 56 16.66 -10.46 26.22
C ASN A 56 17.19 -9.22 26.96
N ARG A 57 17.59 -8.16 26.25
CA ARG A 57 18.04 -6.92 26.91
C ARG A 57 16.91 -6.36 27.81
N PRO A 58 17.19 -5.90 29.04
CA PRO A 58 16.16 -5.46 30.00
C PRO A 58 15.22 -4.39 29.45
N THR A 59 15.75 -3.50 28.60
CA THR A 59 14.95 -2.47 27.92
C THR A 59 13.90 -3.07 26.99
N ILE A 60 14.25 -4.12 26.24
CA ILE A 60 13.35 -4.83 25.32
C ILE A 60 12.27 -5.54 26.12
N VAL A 61 12.68 -6.34 27.12
CA VAL A 61 11.77 -7.08 28.01
C VAL A 61 10.75 -6.18 28.70
N ARG A 62 11.18 -5.02 29.23
CA ARG A 62 10.26 -4.04 29.85
C ARG A 62 9.24 -3.53 28.85
N THR A 63 9.66 -3.16 27.65
CA THR A 63 8.76 -2.62 26.63
C THR A 63 7.81 -3.67 26.06
N ASP A 64 8.24 -4.92 25.95
CA ASP A 64 7.40 -6.01 25.49
C ASP A 64 6.41 -6.44 26.57
N SER A 65 6.81 -6.41 27.84
CA SER A 65 5.87 -6.59 28.97
C SER A 65 4.76 -5.54 28.94
N MET A 66 5.08 -4.29 28.59
CA MET A 66 4.07 -3.24 28.37
C MET A 66 3.18 -3.51 27.14
N ALA A 67 3.67 -4.19 26.11
CA ALA A 67 2.88 -4.54 24.92
C ALA A 67 1.76 -5.56 25.20
N PHE A 68 1.95 -6.34 26.28
CA PHE A 68 0.99 -7.26 26.87
C PHE A 68 0.30 -6.69 28.12
N ALA A 69 0.53 -5.42 28.48
CA ALA A 69 -0.14 -4.80 29.63
C ALA A 69 -1.67 -4.83 29.46
N GLY A 70 -2.38 -5.31 30.48
CA GLY A 70 -3.83 -5.52 30.44
C GLY A 70 -4.27 -6.83 29.79
N THR A 71 -3.33 -7.69 29.36
CA THR A 71 -3.59 -9.09 28.99
C THR A 71 -3.03 -10.01 30.08
N ASN A 72 -3.62 -11.20 30.27
CA ASN A 72 -3.16 -12.20 31.26
C ASN A 72 -1.89 -12.94 30.82
N VAL A 73 -1.03 -12.31 30.01
CA VAL A 73 0.15 -12.93 29.41
C VAL A 73 1.39 -12.43 30.14
N SER A 74 2.09 -13.35 30.80
CA SER A 74 3.41 -13.09 31.39
C SER A 74 4.51 -13.62 30.47
N LEU A 75 5.58 -12.85 30.32
CA LEU A 75 6.74 -13.23 29.49
C LEU A 75 7.49 -14.46 30.02
N SER A 76 7.23 -14.86 31.28
CA SER A 76 7.85 -16.04 31.91
C SER A 76 7.07 -17.34 31.70
N GLN A 77 5.91 -17.30 31.02
CA GLN A 77 5.12 -18.51 30.75
C GLN A 77 5.77 -19.38 29.66
N PRO A 78 5.65 -20.71 29.73
CA PRO A 78 6.25 -21.62 28.75
C PRO A 78 5.65 -21.46 27.34
N ASP A 79 4.42 -20.96 27.23
CA ASP A 79 3.69 -20.76 25.97
C ASP A 79 3.93 -19.38 25.32
N ILE A 80 4.90 -18.61 25.83
CA ILE A 80 5.15 -17.23 25.39
C ILE A 80 5.45 -17.13 23.89
N THR A 81 6.16 -18.09 23.31
CA THR A 81 6.50 -18.10 21.87
C THR A 81 5.27 -18.14 20.98
N GLN A 82 4.26 -18.91 21.37
CA GLN A 82 2.99 -18.98 20.66
C GLN A 82 2.24 -17.65 20.78
N LYS A 83 2.10 -17.13 22.01
CA LYS A 83 1.43 -15.85 22.27
C LYS A 83 2.08 -14.65 21.57
N LEU A 84 3.41 -14.66 21.45
CA LEU A 84 4.16 -13.68 20.65
C LEU A 84 3.78 -13.74 19.17
N THR A 85 3.63 -14.95 18.63
CA THR A 85 3.27 -15.17 17.23
C THR A 85 1.84 -14.69 16.96
N GLU A 86 0.90 -15.08 17.81
CA GLU A 86 -0.49 -14.59 17.77
C GLU A 86 -0.55 -13.07 17.83
N ARG A 87 0.22 -12.46 18.74
CA ARG A 87 0.29 -11.00 18.89
C ARG A 87 0.87 -10.31 17.65
N ILE A 88 1.89 -10.89 17.03
CA ILE A 88 2.46 -10.38 15.79
C ILE A 88 1.42 -10.44 14.66
N ASP A 89 0.67 -11.54 14.55
CA ASP A 89 -0.33 -11.71 13.51
C ASP A 89 -1.53 -10.78 13.69
N ASP A 90 -1.99 -10.57 14.93
CA ASP A 90 -2.99 -9.53 15.26
C ASP A 90 -2.55 -8.13 14.78
N LEU A 91 -1.28 -7.79 15.01
CA LEU A 91 -0.74 -6.50 14.58
C LEU A 91 -0.66 -6.40 13.06
N LYS A 92 -0.29 -7.48 12.35
CA LYS A 92 -0.33 -7.53 10.88
C LYS A 92 -1.76 -7.34 10.35
N GLN A 93 -2.74 -8.04 10.94
CA GLN A 93 -4.15 -7.91 10.57
C GLN A 93 -4.64 -6.46 10.78
N ARG A 94 -4.28 -5.84 11.91
CA ARG A 94 -4.59 -4.42 12.19
C ARG A 94 -3.96 -3.48 11.17
N ILE A 95 -2.69 -3.68 10.81
CA ILE A 95 -2.00 -2.88 9.78
C ILE A 95 -2.74 -3.01 8.44
N ALA A 96 -3.10 -4.23 8.04
CA ALA A 96 -3.86 -4.45 6.81
C ALA A 96 -5.23 -3.75 6.83
N ALA A 97 -5.96 -3.82 7.95
CA ALA A 97 -7.23 -3.13 8.12
C ALA A 97 -7.08 -1.59 8.05
N TRP A 98 -6.06 -1.04 8.70
CA TRP A 98 -5.75 0.40 8.63
C TRP A 98 -5.34 0.84 7.22
N GLY A 99 -4.55 0.04 6.51
CA GLY A 99 -4.21 0.29 5.10
C GLY A 99 -5.46 0.32 4.21
N LYS A 100 -6.36 -0.65 4.36
CA LYS A 100 -7.67 -0.67 3.68
C LYS A 100 -8.51 0.57 4.02
N ARG A 101 -8.48 1.02 5.27
CA ARG A 101 -9.19 2.24 5.72
C ARG A 101 -8.66 3.49 5.03
N ILE A 102 -7.34 3.66 4.94
CA ILE A 102 -6.71 4.76 4.20
C ILE A 102 -7.19 4.75 2.76
N ARG A 103 -7.04 3.61 2.07
CA ARG A 103 -7.46 3.43 0.67
C ARG A 103 -8.92 3.83 0.45
N ARG A 104 -9.84 3.30 1.27
CA ARG A 104 -11.28 3.59 1.16
C ARG A 104 -11.57 5.09 1.32
N TYR A 105 -10.91 5.75 2.26
CA TYR A 105 -11.15 7.16 2.54
C TYR A 105 -10.56 8.06 1.45
N THR A 106 -9.38 7.72 0.92
CA THR A 106 -8.83 8.40 -0.25
C THR A 106 -9.73 8.23 -1.47
N GLU A 107 -10.17 7.01 -1.79
CA GLU A 107 -11.08 6.76 -2.92
C GLU A 107 -12.41 7.49 -2.78
N ARG A 108 -12.98 7.57 -1.57
CA ARG A 108 -14.19 8.36 -1.32
C ARG A 108 -13.94 9.84 -1.59
N SER A 109 -12.83 10.39 -1.08
CA SER A 109 -12.50 11.81 -1.29
C SER A 109 -12.26 12.12 -2.77
N THR A 110 -11.54 11.24 -3.47
CA THR A 110 -11.29 11.37 -4.90
C THR A 110 -12.59 11.34 -5.70
N ARG A 111 -13.46 10.35 -5.46
CA ARG A 111 -14.76 10.26 -6.13
C ARG A 111 -15.63 11.48 -5.86
N PHE A 112 -15.68 11.95 -4.63
CA PHE A 112 -16.43 13.17 -4.28
C PHE A 112 -15.92 14.39 -5.06
N ASN A 113 -14.60 14.58 -5.11
CA ASN A 113 -13.99 15.68 -5.83
C ASN A 113 -14.20 15.57 -7.35
N GLN A 114 -14.06 14.38 -7.92
CA GLN A 114 -14.30 14.13 -9.34
C GLN A 114 -15.76 14.35 -9.73
N ASN A 115 -16.72 13.86 -8.93
CA ASN A 115 -18.15 14.08 -9.18
C ASN A 115 -18.52 15.56 -9.10
N ARG A 116 -17.95 16.29 -8.13
CA ARG A 116 -18.14 17.74 -8.02
C ARG A 116 -17.57 18.45 -9.25
N LEU A 117 -16.38 18.06 -9.69
CA LEU A 117 -15.75 18.61 -10.89
C LEU A 117 -16.55 18.28 -12.15
N PHE A 118 -17.09 17.07 -12.28
CA PHE A 118 -17.98 16.68 -13.38
C PHE A 118 -19.20 17.59 -13.48
N GLN A 119 -19.80 17.95 -12.35
CA GLN A 119 -20.99 18.81 -12.33
C GLN A 119 -20.66 20.26 -12.67
N SER A 120 -19.49 20.77 -12.28
CA SER A 120 -19.12 22.18 -12.49
C SER A 120 -18.35 22.44 -13.79
N ASP A 121 -17.43 21.55 -14.16
CA ASP A 121 -16.49 21.71 -15.28
C ASP A 121 -16.02 20.33 -15.79
N GLN A 122 -16.80 19.77 -16.71
CA GLN A 122 -16.53 18.46 -17.30
C GLN A 122 -15.21 18.43 -18.06
N LYS A 123 -14.88 19.53 -18.77
CA LYS A 123 -13.65 19.63 -19.55
C LYS A 123 -12.42 19.44 -18.66
N ARG A 124 -12.35 20.15 -17.53
CA ARG A 124 -11.27 19.98 -16.56
C ARG A 124 -11.19 18.58 -15.96
N LEU A 125 -12.33 17.91 -15.76
CA LEU A 125 -12.31 16.53 -15.31
C LEU A 125 -11.64 15.64 -16.36
N TYR A 126 -12.06 15.72 -17.62
CA TYR A 126 -11.48 14.91 -18.69
C TYR A 126 -9.99 15.22 -18.90
N GLU A 127 -9.60 16.48 -18.89
CA GLU A 127 -8.19 16.91 -18.90
C GLU A 127 -7.40 16.33 -17.72
N SER A 128 -8.01 16.15 -16.54
CA SER A 128 -7.36 15.53 -15.38
C SER A 128 -7.28 14.00 -15.44
N LEU A 129 -8.20 13.36 -16.17
CA LEU A 129 -8.24 11.91 -16.39
C LEU A 129 -7.31 11.48 -17.51
N GLU A 130 -7.18 12.33 -18.52
CA GLU A 130 -6.07 12.35 -19.46
C GLU A 130 -4.80 12.59 -18.64
N ARG A 131 -4.20 11.50 -18.13
CA ARG A 131 -2.82 11.56 -17.65
C ARG A 131 -2.00 12.25 -18.76
N PRO A 132 -0.90 12.96 -18.45
CA PRO A 132 0.17 13.16 -19.40
C PRO A 132 0.84 11.80 -19.66
N MET A 133 0.06 10.87 -20.23
CA MET A 133 0.50 9.66 -20.85
C MET A 133 1.12 10.17 -22.13
N VAL A 134 2.45 10.38 -22.09
CA VAL A 134 3.33 10.59 -23.23
C VAL A 134 2.53 11.22 -24.35
N SER A 135 2.34 12.55 -24.34
CA SER A 135 1.89 13.26 -25.54
C SER A 135 2.67 12.63 -26.66
N GLY A 136 2.00 11.86 -27.52
CA GLY A 136 2.69 11.01 -28.47
C GLY A 136 3.58 11.93 -29.27
N THR A 137 4.87 11.95 -28.95
CA THR A 137 5.83 12.81 -29.66
C THR A 137 6.06 12.26 -31.07
N GLY A 138 5.45 11.12 -31.39
CA GLY A 138 5.35 10.59 -32.73
C GLY A 138 4.32 11.36 -33.57
N PRO A 139 4.57 11.50 -34.87
CA PRO A 139 3.57 12.02 -35.80
C PRO A 139 2.28 11.20 -35.70
N ALA A 140 1.14 11.87 -35.91
CA ALA A 140 -0.14 11.19 -35.99
C ALA A 140 -0.04 10.02 -37.01
N PRO A 141 -0.52 8.81 -36.66
CA PRO A 141 -0.42 7.67 -37.55
C PRO A 141 -1.19 7.94 -38.85
N ASN A 142 -0.65 7.48 -39.97
CA ASN A 142 -1.29 7.61 -41.26
C ASN A 142 -2.65 6.86 -41.27
N GLN A 143 -3.60 7.36 -42.05
CA GLN A 143 -4.92 6.75 -42.20
C GLN A 143 -4.81 5.30 -42.69
N ALA A 144 -3.90 5.04 -43.64
CA ALA A 144 -3.68 3.69 -44.16
C ALA A 144 -3.20 2.72 -43.08
N ASP A 145 -2.26 3.14 -42.23
CA ASP A 145 -1.70 2.32 -41.16
C ASP A 145 -2.75 2.01 -40.09
N THR A 146 -3.61 3.00 -39.80
CA THR A 146 -4.72 2.84 -38.86
C THR A 146 -5.75 1.85 -39.39
N VAL A 147 -6.12 1.95 -40.67
CA VAL A 147 -7.05 1.03 -41.32
C VAL A 147 -6.46 -0.37 -41.40
N ALA A 148 -5.18 -0.52 -41.73
CA ALA A 148 -4.50 -1.81 -41.78
C ALA A 148 -4.46 -2.48 -40.41
N PHE A 149 -4.16 -1.73 -39.35
CA PHE A 149 -4.16 -2.21 -37.98
C PHE A 149 -5.53 -2.76 -37.56
N TRP A 150 -6.59 -1.95 -37.71
CA TRP A 150 -7.95 -2.38 -37.33
C TRP A 150 -8.48 -3.50 -38.21
N ARG A 151 -8.14 -3.49 -39.50
CA ARG A 151 -8.47 -4.57 -40.43
C ARG A 151 -7.79 -5.88 -40.00
N GLY A 152 -6.51 -5.87 -39.67
CA GLY A 152 -5.79 -7.07 -39.22
C GLY A 152 -6.40 -7.66 -37.95
N LEU A 153 -6.82 -6.82 -37.00
CA LEU A 153 -7.44 -7.27 -35.76
C LEU A 153 -8.80 -7.95 -35.96
N TRP A 154 -9.59 -7.49 -36.93
CA TRP A 154 -10.99 -7.90 -37.11
C TRP A 154 -11.25 -8.79 -38.32
N SER A 155 -10.33 -8.85 -39.28
CA SER A 155 -10.52 -9.57 -40.55
C SER A 155 -9.81 -10.92 -40.56
N GLU A 156 -8.84 -11.14 -39.68
CA GLU A 156 -8.20 -12.45 -39.55
C GLU A 156 -9.04 -13.35 -38.62
N PRO A 157 -9.65 -14.43 -39.15
CA PRO A 157 -10.36 -15.37 -38.31
C PRO A 157 -9.34 -16.11 -37.44
N VAL A 158 -9.33 -15.80 -36.14
CA VAL A 158 -8.53 -16.55 -35.16
C VAL A 158 -9.26 -17.85 -34.86
N ASN A 159 -8.70 -18.98 -35.27
CA ASN A 159 -9.17 -20.29 -34.85
C ASN A 159 -8.81 -20.46 -33.37
N HIS A 160 -9.77 -20.20 -32.49
CA HIS A 160 -9.65 -20.56 -31.09
C HIS A 160 -9.75 -22.08 -30.99
N SER A 161 -8.69 -22.74 -30.53
CA SER A 161 -8.75 -24.16 -30.20
C SER A 161 -9.79 -24.35 -29.11
N GLU A 162 -10.93 -24.99 -29.43
CA GLU A 162 -11.86 -25.46 -28.42
C GLU A 162 -11.10 -26.46 -27.53
N GLY A 163 -10.95 -26.09 -26.25
CA GLY A 163 -10.26 -26.93 -25.28
C GLY A 163 -11.04 -28.24 -25.02
N PRO A 164 -10.37 -29.25 -24.47
CA PRO A 164 -10.96 -30.57 -24.18
C PRO A 164 -12.06 -30.52 -23.12
#